data_AF-A0A1I1C8H0-F1
#
_entry.id   AF-A0A1I1C8H0-F1
#
_cell.length_a   1.000
_cell.length_b   1.000
_cell.length_c   1.000
_cell.angle_alpha   90.00
_cell.angle_beta   90.00
_cell.angle_gamma   90.00
#
_symmetry.space_group_name_H-M   'P 1'
#
loop_
_entity.id
_entity.type
_entity.pdbx_description
1 polymer ?
#
loop_
_entity_poly.entity_id
_entity_poly.type
_entity_poly.pdbx_seq_one_letter_code
_entity_poly.pdbx_strand_id
1 'polypeptide(L)'
;MWGARPIGTAVALLSVGGVVWLLASNEDSNDATSSSPSSSATQSTIRPIGPQARDAASARHQLPGTPDASLSLDVDFRQPQAVARAYVVAAHTVTAADRGKTNRRVLPYLAPDNPANPRGLVVAETPPTGRFTVTMDQLTVVGSSESGRRIAYEARWSIAADESSEPGQQRSTFVVLARQPDGRWLVTQESARIQPGD
;
A
#
# COMPACT_ATOMS: atom_id res chain seq x y z
N MET A 1 -24.71 42.52 -17.78
CA MET A 1 -23.56 42.84 -18.65
C MET A 1 -22.28 42.69 -17.83
N TRP A 2 -21.17 42.36 -18.49
CA TRP A 2 -19.83 42.04 -17.94
C TRP A 2 -19.73 40.59 -17.42
N GLY A 3 -18.89 39.68 -17.94
CA GLY A 3 -17.93 39.74 -19.04
C GLY A 3 -17.21 38.39 -19.09
N ALA A 4 -17.32 37.68 -20.21
CA ALA A 4 -16.61 36.43 -20.44
C ALA A 4 -15.12 36.68 -20.72
N ARG A 5 -14.25 35.82 -20.19
CA ARG A 5 -12.90 35.57 -20.73
C ARG A 5 -12.51 34.10 -20.50
N PRO A 6 -12.43 33.28 -21.56
CA PRO A 6 -11.70 32.02 -21.55
C PRO A 6 -10.21 32.30 -21.86
N ILE A 7 -9.30 31.64 -21.15
CA ILE A 7 -7.87 31.62 -21.50
C ILE A 7 -7.47 30.18 -21.81
N GLY A 8 -6.87 30.03 -22.98
CA GLY A 8 -6.52 28.79 -23.63
C GLY A 8 -5.35 28.04 -23.00
N THR A 9 -5.42 26.72 -23.19
CA THR A 9 -4.39 25.82 -23.71
C THR A 9 -2.92 26.01 -23.29
N ALA A 10 -2.34 24.98 -22.68
CA ALA A 10 -0.99 24.53 -23.03
C ALA A 10 -0.83 23.03 -22.73
N VAL A 11 -0.66 22.25 -23.80
CA VAL A 11 -0.18 20.88 -23.82
C VAL A 11 1.34 20.91 -23.62
N ALA A 12 1.89 20.03 -22.79
CA ALA A 12 3.31 19.68 -22.82
C ALA A 12 3.49 18.18 -22.57
N LEU A 13 3.64 17.46 -23.68
CA LEU A 13 4.23 16.12 -23.78
C LEU A 13 5.75 16.24 -23.55
N LEU A 14 6.31 15.53 -22.58
CA LEU A 14 7.74 15.21 -22.58
C LEU A 14 7.97 13.79 -22.06
N SER A 15 8.35 12.93 -22.99
CA SER A 15 8.87 11.58 -22.82
C SER A 15 10.36 11.58 -23.14
N VAL A 16 11.21 11.20 -22.20
CA VAL A 16 12.64 10.81 -22.35
C VAL A 16 12.93 9.91 -21.14
N GLY A 17 13.32 8.63 -21.20
CA GLY A 17 14.30 7.99 -22.08
C GLY A 17 15.64 7.91 -21.34
N GLY A 18 16.05 6.75 -20.82
CA GLY A 18 17.38 6.61 -20.22
C GLY A 18 17.60 5.36 -19.38
N VAL A 19 17.92 4.25 -20.04
CA VAL A 19 18.59 3.09 -19.44
C VAL A 19 20.09 3.39 -19.38
N VAL A 20 20.71 3.22 -18.22
CA VAL A 20 22.18 3.16 -18.10
C VAL A 20 22.55 1.87 -17.38
N TRP A 21 23.14 0.95 -18.14
CA TRP A 21 23.97 -0.13 -17.64
C TRP A 21 25.39 0.42 -17.48
N LEU A 22 26.04 0.16 -16.34
CA LEU A 22 27.48 0.32 -16.21
C LEU A 22 28.09 -0.94 -15.60
N LEU A 23 28.81 -1.67 -16.45
CA LEU A 23 29.86 -2.63 -16.10
C LEU A 23 31.20 -1.88 -16.10
N ALA A 24 32.01 -2.10 -15.07
CA ALA A 24 33.44 -1.82 -15.04
C ALA A 24 34.04 -2.85 -14.05
N SER A 25 34.59 -3.96 -14.55
CA SER A 25 35.95 -4.19 -15.07
C SER A 25 36.95 -4.51 -13.96
N ASN A 26 37.44 -5.76 -14.02
CA ASN A 26 38.54 -6.35 -13.25
C ASN A 26 39.79 -5.47 -13.26
N GLU A 27 40.42 -5.32 -12.10
CA GLU A 27 41.86 -5.12 -12.00
C GLU A 27 42.46 -6.30 -11.23
N ASP A 28 43.37 -6.99 -11.93
CA ASP A 28 44.29 -7.98 -11.41
C ASP A 28 45.17 -7.37 -10.32
N SER A 29 45.37 -8.10 -9.24
CA SER A 29 46.54 -7.94 -8.38
C SER A 29 46.95 -9.32 -7.88
N ASN A 30 48.04 -9.79 -8.49
CA ASN A 30 48.78 -10.98 -8.10
C ASN A 30 49.34 -10.81 -6.68
N ASP A 31 49.03 -11.74 -5.80
CA ASP A 31 50.01 -12.19 -4.82
C ASP A 31 49.82 -13.69 -4.53
N ALA A 32 50.59 -14.49 -5.26
CA ALA A 32 50.65 -15.93 -5.12
C ALA A 32 51.56 -16.28 -3.94
N THR A 33 51.02 -16.26 -2.72
CA THR A 33 51.61 -16.99 -1.60
C THR A 33 50.81 -18.26 -1.35
N SER A 34 51.39 -19.37 -1.80
CA SER A 34 50.90 -20.72 -1.55
C SER A 34 50.88 -20.98 -0.05
N SER A 35 49.69 -21.18 0.50
CA SER A 35 49.48 -21.80 1.79
C SER A 35 48.19 -22.61 1.66
N SER A 36 48.34 -23.91 1.48
CA SER A 36 47.22 -24.85 1.58
C SER A 36 46.80 -24.96 3.05
N PRO A 37 45.53 -24.73 3.37
CA PRO A 37 44.86 -25.56 4.35
C PRO A 37 43.81 -26.41 3.64
N SER A 38 43.95 -27.71 3.84
CA SER A 38 43.00 -28.78 3.61
C SER A 38 41.57 -28.32 3.36
N SER A 39 41.07 -28.57 2.15
CA SER A 39 39.63 -28.63 1.90
C SER A 39 39.05 -29.78 2.71
N SER A 40 38.69 -29.50 3.96
CA SER A 40 37.65 -30.26 4.63
C SER A 40 36.40 -30.05 3.81
N ALA A 41 36.10 -31.01 2.94
CA ALA A 41 34.80 -31.12 2.31
C ALA A 41 33.78 -31.21 3.43
N THR A 42 33.13 -30.08 3.76
CA THR A 42 31.93 -30.09 4.58
C THR A 42 30.90 -30.83 3.75
N GLN A 43 30.79 -32.12 4.02
CA GLN A 43 29.65 -32.95 3.65
C GLN A 43 28.41 -32.12 3.98
N SER A 44 27.72 -31.63 2.95
CA SER A 44 26.30 -31.34 3.04
C SER A 44 25.62 -32.65 3.37
N THR A 45 25.62 -33.01 4.64
CA THR A 45 24.62 -33.91 5.20
C THR A 45 23.29 -33.23 4.91
N ILE A 46 22.61 -33.70 3.87
CA ILE A 46 21.20 -33.41 3.62
C ILE A 46 20.47 -33.96 4.83
N ARG A 47 20.39 -33.15 5.89
CA ARG A 47 19.63 -33.47 7.09
C ARG A 47 18.17 -33.52 6.64
N PRO A 48 17.45 -34.63 6.86
CA PRO A 48 16.02 -34.66 6.58
C PRO A 48 15.39 -33.47 7.29
N ILE A 49 14.69 -32.61 6.53
CA ILE A 49 13.92 -31.49 7.10
C ILE A 49 12.89 -32.14 8.02
N GLY A 50 13.19 -32.17 9.31
CA GLY A 50 12.35 -32.80 10.32
C GLY A 50 10.99 -32.09 10.39
N PRO A 51 9.97 -32.73 11.00
CA PRO A 51 8.64 -32.15 11.14
C PRO A 51 8.70 -30.71 11.67
N GLN A 52 9.54 -30.46 12.68
CA GLN A 52 9.78 -29.14 13.28
C GLN A 52 10.28 -28.07 12.28
N ALA A 53 11.09 -28.45 11.29
CA ALA A 53 11.56 -27.52 10.25
C ALA A 53 10.50 -27.31 9.15
N ARG A 54 9.62 -28.30 8.92
CA ARG A 54 8.43 -28.12 8.08
C ARG A 54 7.39 -27.27 8.78
N ASP A 55 7.24 -27.39 10.09
CA ASP A 55 6.33 -26.57 10.91
C ASP A 55 6.83 -25.11 10.96
N ALA A 56 8.15 -24.90 11.10
CA ALA A 56 8.76 -23.58 11.01
C ALA A 56 8.63 -22.92 9.62
N ALA A 57 8.68 -23.71 8.55
CA ALA A 57 8.39 -23.23 7.19
C ALA A 57 6.88 -23.04 6.92
N SER A 58 6.04 -23.69 7.71
CA SER A 58 4.57 -23.58 7.67
C SER A 58 4.03 -22.49 8.59
N ALA A 59 4.89 -21.84 9.38
CA ALA A 59 4.59 -20.55 9.99
C ALA A 59 4.24 -19.61 8.83
N ARG A 60 2.94 -19.38 8.66
CA ARG A 60 2.37 -18.71 7.48
C ARG A 60 3.20 -17.48 7.17
N HIS A 61 3.96 -17.52 6.08
CA HIS A 61 4.55 -16.31 5.53
C HIS A 61 3.39 -15.40 5.19
N GLN A 62 3.11 -14.45 6.07
CA GLN A 62 2.05 -13.47 5.89
C GLN A 62 2.49 -12.68 4.66
N LEU A 63 1.80 -12.90 3.54
CA LEU A 63 2.13 -12.14 2.34
C LEU A 63 1.93 -10.65 2.68
N PRO A 64 2.82 -9.80 2.18
CA PRO A 64 2.63 -8.37 2.28
C PRO A 64 1.26 -8.03 1.72
N GLY A 65 0.45 -7.33 2.50
CA GLY A 65 -0.89 -7.02 2.05
C GLY A 65 -1.92 -8.17 2.06
N THR A 66 -1.66 -9.31 2.71
CA THR A 66 -2.76 -10.25 3.05
C THR A 66 -3.58 -9.66 4.19
N PRO A 67 -4.92 -9.71 4.16
CA PRO A 67 -5.73 -9.34 5.31
C PRO A 67 -5.26 -10.15 6.51
N ASP A 68 -4.92 -9.47 7.60
CA ASP A 68 -4.78 -10.17 8.87
C ASP A 68 -6.16 -10.73 9.21
N ALA A 69 -6.25 -12.01 9.58
CA ALA A 69 -7.55 -12.64 9.82
C ALA A 69 -8.34 -11.90 10.92
N SER A 70 -7.63 -11.24 11.83
CA SER A 70 -8.13 -10.34 12.88
C SER A 70 -8.76 -9.04 12.38
N LEU A 71 -8.44 -8.58 11.16
CA LEU A 71 -8.98 -7.37 10.55
C LEU A 71 -10.14 -7.65 9.59
N SER A 72 -10.70 -8.87 9.60
CA SER A 72 -11.87 -9.23 8.80
C SER A 72 -13.11 -8.47 9.31
N LEU A 73 -13.21 -7.19 8.93
CA LEU A 73 -14.45 -6.43 9.03
C LEU A 73 -15.42 -7.04 8.00
N ASP A 74 -16.56 -7.51 8.48
CA ASP A 74 -17.70 -7.85 7.63
C ASP A 74 -18.27 -6.53 7.09
N VAL A 75 -17.67 -6.02 6.01
CA VAL A 75 -17.98 -4.70 5.45
C VAL A 75 -19.21 -4.79 4.59
N ASP A 76 -20.26 -4.08 4.99
CA ASP A 76 -21.43 -3.86 4.12
C ASP A 76 -21.06 -2.88 3.00
N PHE A 77 -20.80 -3.42 1.80
CA PHE A 77 -20.49 -2.64 0.60
C PHE A 77 -21.65 -1.76 0.11
N ARG A 78 -22.87 -1.89 0.67
CA ARG A 78 -23.98 -0.97 0.39
C ARG A 78 -23.87 0.34 1.17
N GLN A 79 -23.06 0.37 2.22
CA GLN A 79 -22.86 1.54 3.08
C GLN A 79 -21.55 2.26 2.73
N PRO A 80 -21.60 3.46 2.12
CA PRO A 80 -20.39 4.13 1.65
C PRO A 80 -19.42 4.48 2.79
N GLN A 81 -19.94 4.82 3.96
CA GLN A 81 -19.14 5.12 5.15
C GLN A 81 -18.37 3.89 5.66
N ALA A 82 -18.99 2.70 5.63
CA ALA A 82 -18.35 1.46 6.04
C ALA A 82 -17.19 1.10 5.11
N VAL A 83 -17.42 1.24 3.79
CA VAL A 83 -16.38 1.03 2.77
C VAL A 83 -15.23 2.02 2.92
N ALA A 84 -15.52 3.31 3.11
CA ALA A 84 -14.48 4.34 3.27
C ALA A 84 -13.58 4.06 4.48
N ARG A 85 -14.18 3.70 5.63
CA ARG A 85 -13.41 3.36 6.84
C ARG A 85 -12.55 2.12 6.64
N ALA A 86 -13.14 1.06 6.10
CA ALA A 86 -12.43 -0.19 5.86
C ALA A 86 -11.27 -0.02 4.86
N TYR A 87 -11.47 0.77 3.81
CA TYR A 87 -10.42 1.12 2.85
C TYR A 87 -9.25 1.82 3.53
N VAL A 88 -9.49 2.88 4.32
CA VAL A 88 -8.40 3.63 4.99
C VAL A 88 -7.64 2.73 5.96
N VAL A 89 -8.34 1.91 6.75
CA VAL A 89 -7.68 0.93 7.63
C VAL A 89 -6.84 -0.05 6.82
N ALA A 90 -7.38 -0.60 5.73
CA ALA A 90 -6.66 -1.55 4.88
C ALA A 90 -5.45 -0.92 4.18
N ALA A 91 -5.56 0.34 3.74
CA ALA A 91 -4.51 1.08 3.04
C ALA A 91 -3.33 1.42 3.94
N HIS A 92 -3.62 1.86 5.17
CA HIS A 92 -2.62 2.46 6.07
C HIS A 92 -2.16 1.57 7.22
N THR A 93 -2.84 0.44 7.46
CA THR A 93 -2.32 -0.58 8.38
C THR A 93 -1.21 -1.33 7.66
N VAL A 94 0.05 -1.04 7.99
CA VAL A 94 1.23 -1.68 7.38
C VAL A 94 2.17 -2.19 8.46
N THR A 95 2.93 -3.23 8.13
CA THR A 95 3.92 -3.86 9.00
C THR A 95 5.32 -3.47 8.56
N ALA A 96 6.31 -3.65 9.44
CA ALA A 96 7.72 -3.47 9.07
C ALA A 96 8.12 -4.33 7.85
N ALA A 97 7.51 -5.51 7.69
CA ALA A 97 7.78 -6.43 6.59
C ALA A 97 7.18 -6.01 5.24
N ASP A 98 6.31 -5.00 5.21
CA ASP A 98 5.69 -4.48 3.98
C ASP A 98 6.58 -3.49 3.22
N ARG A 99 7.75 -3.12 3.76
CA ARG A 99 8.64 -2.10 3.17
C ARG A 99 9.07 -2.48 1.75
N GLY A 100 8.82 -1.57 0.81
CA GLY A 100 9.15 -1.77 -0.61
C GLY A 100 8.24 -2.79 -1.32
N LYS A 101 7.14 -3.20 -0.69
CA LYS A 101 6.19 -4.18 -1.24
C LYS A 101 4.83 -3.53 -1.51
N THR A 102 3.99 -4.27 -2.22
CA THR A 102 2.64 -3.80 -2.58
C THR A 102 1.62 -4.30 -1.56
N ASN A 103 0.91 -3.37 -0.92
CA ASN A 103 -0.24 -3.64 -0.07
C ASN A 103 -1.46 -4.00 -0.94
N ARG A 104 -1.85 -5.28 -0.92
CA ARG A 104 -3.02 -5.81 -1.63
C ARG A 104 -4.29 -5.88 -0.78
N ARG A 105 -4.28 -5.45 0.49
CA ARG A 105 -5.47 -5.46 1.37
C ARG A 105 -6.57 -4.53 0.88
N VAL A 106 -6.20 -3.52 0.11
CA VAL A 106 -7.14 -2.54 -0.46
C VAL A 106 -8.00 -3.11 -1.58
N LEU A 107 -7.56 -4.18 -2.25
CA LEU A 107 -8.15 -4.64 -3.51
C LEU A 107 -9.67 -4.87 -3.47
N PRO A 108 -10.26 -5.44 -2.40
CA PRO A 108 -11.72 -5.62 -2.34
C PRO A 108 -12.52 -4.31 -2.38
N TYR A 109 -11.91 -3.19 -2.00
CA TYR A 109 -12.56 -1.89 -1.88
C TYR A 109 -12.33 -1.00 -3.10
N LEU A 110 -11.43 -1.37 -4.01
CA LEU A 110 -11.10 -0.56 -5.18
C LEU A 110 -12.11 -0.77 -6.31
N ALA A 111 -12.55 0.33 -6.90
CA ALA A 111 -13.36 0.30 -8.10
C ALA A 111 -12.51 -0.20 -9.31
N PRO A 112 -13.13 -0.75 -10.37
CA PRO A 112 -12.41 -1.20 -11.56
C PRO A 112 -11.63 -0.10 -12.30
N ASP A 113 -12.10 1.14 -12.21
CA ASP A 113 -11.49 2.34 -12.80
C ASP A 113 -10.39 2.95 -11.92
N ASN A 114 -10.20 2.46 -10.69
CA ASN A 114 -9.12 2.90 -9.83
C ASN A 114 -7.77 2.37 -10.36
N PRO A 115 -6.74 3.21 -10.57
CA PRO A 115 -5.46 2.78 -11.12
C PRO A 115 -4.68 1.80 -10.23
N ALA A 116 -4.97 1.77 -8.92
CA ALA A 116 -4.41 0.78 -8.02
C ALA A 116 -5.07 -0.60 -8.19
N ASN A 117 -6.21 -0.72 -8.86
CA ASN A 117 -6.79 -2.01 -9.23
C ASN A 117 -6.13 -2.53 -10.52
N PRO A 118 -5.64 -3.79 -10.60
CA PRO A 118 -5.63 -4.87 -9.59
C PRO A 118 -4.30 -5.02 -8.83
N ARG A 119 -3.44 -4.00 -8.89
CA ARG A 119 -2.05 -4.05 -8.41
C ARG A 119 -1.97 -3.96 -6.88
N GLY A 120 -2.75 -3.09 -6.25
CA GLY A 120 -2.64 -2.67 -4.85
C GLY A 120 -1.88 -1.35 -4.72
N LEU A 121 -1.60 -0.93 -3.48
CA LEU A 121 -0.86 0.30 -3.19
C LEU A 121 0.60 -0.01 -2.87
N VAL A 122 1.54 0.80 -3.36
CA VAL A 122 2.94 0.70 -2.93
C VAL A 122 3.08 1.24 -1.52
N VAL A 123 3.71 0.48 -0.62
CA VAL A 123 3.95 0.91 0.75
C VAL A 123 5.18 1.80 0.81
N ALA A 124 4.96 3.09 1.02
CA ALA A 124 6.02 4.11 1.10
C ALA A 124 6.66 4.21 2.49
N GLU A 125 5.85 4.10 3.53
CA GLU A 125 6.26 4.22 4.94
C GLU A 125 5.89 2.95 5.69
N THR A 126 6.76 2.50 6.60
CA THR A 126 6.50 1.36 7.50
C THR A 126 7.05 1.65 8.89
N PRO A 127 6.49 1.05 9.95
CA PRO A 127 7.08 1.18 11.26
C PRO A 127 8.48 0.52 11.28
N PRO A 128 9.38 0.93 12.18
CA PRO A 128 10.66 0.26 12.38
C PRO A 128 10.50 -1.21 12.81
N THR A 129 9.51 -1.48 13.67
CA THR A 129 9.16 -2.80 14.19
C THR A 129 7.64 -2.94 14.29
N GLY A 130 7.12 -4.17 14.32
CA GLY A 130 5.68 -4.40 14.51
C GLY A 130 4.81 -3.90 13.35
N ARG A 131 3.70 -3.23 13.70
CA ARG A 131 2.66 -2.76 12.76
C ARG A 131 2.17 -1.37 13.15
N PHE A 132 1.81 -0.56 12.18
CA PHE A 132 0.93 0.57 12.45
C PHE A 132 -0.49 0.04 12.66
N THR A 133 -1.12 0.43 13.75
CA THR A 133 -2.56 0.29 13.94
C THR A 133 -3.20 1.62 13.57
N VAL A 134 -4.17 1.58 12.65
CA VAL A 134 -4.89 2.77 12.20
C VAL A 134 -6.14 2.96 13.05
N THR A 135 -6.23 4.10 13.72
CA THR A 135 -7.44 4.53 14.41
C THR A 135 -8.15 5.58 13.57
N MET A 136 -9.43 5.35 13.29
CA MET A 136 -10.25 6.32 12.55
C MET A 136 -10.90 7.28 13.54
N ASP A 137 -10.47 8.54 13.54
CA ASP A 137 -10.97 9.55 14.46
C ASP A 137 -12.29 10.14 13.94
N GLN A 138 -12.34 10.48 12.65
CA GLN A 138 -13.46 11.17 12.04
C GLN A 138 -13.61 10.83 10.56
N LEU A 139 -14.85 10.77 10.08
CA LEU A 139 -15.18 10.68 8.66
C LEU A 139 -16.28 11.69 8.34
N THR A 140 -15.97 12.68 7.51
CA THR A 140 -16.87 13.79 7.18
C THR A 140 -17.15 13.81 5.68
N VAL A 141 -18.41 13.99 5.27
CA VAL A 141 -18.73 14.19 3.86
C VAL A 141 -18.29 15.59 3.46
N VAL A 142 -17.47 15.70 2.42
CA VAL A 142 -16.96 16.97 1.88
C VAL A 142 -17.50 17.28 0.48
N GLY A 143 -18.05 16.29 -0.20
CA GLY A 143 -18.66 16.45 -1.51
C GLY A 143 -19.56 15.28 -1.88
N SER A 144 -20.56 15.55 -2.72
CA SER A 144 -21.37 14.52 -3.35
C SER A 144 -21.86 15.00 -4.71
N SER A 145 -21.91 14.10 -5.69
CA SER A 145 -22.48 14.43 -7.00
C SER A 145 -23.99 14.60 -6.91
N GLU A 146 -24.60 15.45 -7.75
CA GLU A 146 -26.05 15.61 -7.84
C GLU A 146 -26.80 14.29 -8.06
N SER A 147 -26.22 13.36 -8.83
CA SER A 147 -26.79 12.04 -9.07
C SER A 147 -26.80 11.10 -7.85
N GLY A 148 -26.13 11.49 -6.76
CA GLY A 148 -25.91 10.65 -5.58
C GLY A 148 -25.06 9.39 -5.86
N ARG A 149 -24.35 9.33 -7.00
CA ARG A 149 -23.52 8.16 -7.37
C ARG A 149 -22.05 8.33 -7.00
N ARG A 150 -21.62 9.53 -6.60
CA ARG A 150 -20.29 9.80 -6.06
C ARG A 150 -20.38 10.56 -4.75
N ILE A 151 -19.53 10.17 -3.81
CA ILE A 151 -19.38 10.81 -2.50
C ILE A 151 -17.89 10.92 -2.19
N ALA A 152 -17.46 12.11 -1.75
CA ALA A 152 -16.12 12.37 -1.25
C ALA A 152 -16.18 12.53 0.27
N TYR A 153 -15.28 11.82 0.96
CA TYR A 153 -15.09 11.93 2.40
C TYR A 153 -13.72 12.49 2.73
N GLU A 154 -13.66 13.35 3.74
CA GLU A 154 -12.45 13.60 4.51
C GLU A 154 -12.37 12.58 5.65
N ALA A 155 -11.31 11.80 5.66
CA ALA A 155 -10.99 10.85 6.72
C ALA A 155 -9.85 11.41 7.56
N ARG A 156 -10.08 11.57 8.87
CA ARG A 156 -9.07 11.94 9.85
C ARG A 156 -8.75 10.72 10.69
N TRP A 157 -7.47 10.37 10.76
CA TRP A 157 -7.00 9.13 11.34
C TRP A 157 -5.61 9.30 11.93
N SER A 158 -5.24 8.40 12.83
CA SER A 158 -3.96 8.38 13.51
C SER A 158 -3.35 6.99 13.43
N ILE A 159 -2.02 6.90 13.59
CA ILE A 159 -1.30 5.63 13.68
C ILE A 159 -0.73 5.45 15.07
N ALA A 160 -0.95 4.29 15.66
CA ALA A 160 -0.22 3.85 16.85
C ALA A 160 0.86 2.83 16.43
N ALA A 161 2.04 2.89 17.05
CA ALA A 161 3.16 1.98 16.74
C ALA A 161 2.92 0.54 17.24
N ASP A 162 2.02 0.39 18.21
CA ASP A 162 1.44 -0.86 18.68
C ASP A 162 0.07 -0.57 19.34
N GLU A 163 -0.67 -1.61 19.75
CA GLU A 163 -2.01 -1.45 20.37
C GLU A 163 -1.99 -0.75 21.74
N SER A 164 -0.82 -0.61 22.37
CA SER A 164 -0.66 0.02 23.69
C SER A 164 -0.07 1.44 23.60
N SER A 165 0.30 1.87 22.40
CA SER A 165 0.89 3.18 22.15
C SER A 165 -0.19 4.24 22.02
N GLU A 166 0.10 5.43 22.54
CA GLU A 166 -0.71 6.62 22.25
C GLU A 166 -0.82 6.83 20.73
N PRO A 167 -1.98 7.27 20.23
CA PRO A 167 -2.12 7.61 18.82
C PRO A 167 -1.11 8.69 18.44
N GLY A 168 -0.35 8.42 17.38
CA GLY A 168 0.60 9.36 16.80
C GLY A 168 -0.09 10.57 16.15
N GLN A 169 0.69 11.33 15.39
CA GLN A 169 0.18 12.54 14.73
C GLN A 169 -1.06 12.24 13.86
N GLN A 170 -2.10 13.04 14.04
CA GLN A 170 -3.30 12.98 13.23
C GLN A 170 -3.00 13.33 11.77
N ARG A 171 -3.48 12.48 10.87
CA ARG A 171 -3.38 12.57 9.41
C ARG A 171 -4.76 12.85 8.83
N SER A 172 -4.80 13.40 7.63
CA SER A 172 -6.04 13.60 6.87
C SER A 172 -5.85 13.17 5.43
N THR A 173 -6.84 12.43 4.91
CA THR A 173 -6.88 11.95 3.52
C THR A 173 -8.29 12.11 2.99
N PHE A 174 -8.43 12.24 1.67
CA PHE A 174 -9.70 12.35 0.99
C PHE A 174 -9.94 11.09 0.18
N VAL A 175 -11.12 10.48 0.38
CA VAL A 175 -11.50 9.24 -0.29
C VAL A 175 -12.75 9.49 -1.11
N VAL A 176 -12.67 9.21 -2.40
CA VAL A 176 -13.80 9.32 -3.32
C VAL A 176 -14.34 7.93 -3.62
N LEU A 177 -15.64 7.75 -3.41
CA LEU A 177 -16.36 6.52 -3.69
C LEU A 177 -17.34 6.73 -4.83
N ALA A 178 -17.49 5.71 -5.67
CA ALA A 178 -18.51 5.63 -6.70
C ALA A 178 -19.40 4.40 -6.48
N ARG A 179 -20.72 4.61 -6.65
CA ARG A 179 -21.71 3.56 -6.62
C ARG A 179 -21.67 2.79 -7.94
N GLN A 180 -21.37 1.50 -7.84
CA GLN A 180 -21.30 0.57 -8.95
C GLN A 180 -22.71 0.21 -9.47
N PRO A 181 -22.85 -0.35 -10.68
CA PRO A 181 -24.14 -0.78 -11.22
C PRO A 181 -24.84 -1.85 -10.37
N ASP A 182 -24.07 -2.72 -9.72
CA ASP A 182 -24.58 -3.71 -8.76
C ASP A 182 -25.03 -3.07 -7.43
N GLY A 183 -24.77 -1.76 -7.26
CA GLY A 183 -25.11 -0.89 -6.14
C GLY A 183 -24.18 -1.00 -4.94
N ARG A 184 -23.01 -1.63 -5.06
CA ARG A 184 -21.91 -1.52 -4.09
C ARG A 184 -21.24 -0.15 -4.22
N TRP A 185 -20.66 0.34 -3.15
CA TRP A 185 -19.76 1.49 -3.15
C TRP A 185 -18.32 0.99 -3.19
N LEU A 186 -17.50 1.56 -4.07
CA LEU A 186 -16.08 1.25 -4.19
C LEU A 186 -15.27 2.53 -4.35
N VAL A 187 -14.03 2.51 -3.91
CA VAL A 187 -13.10 3.64 -3.92
C VAL A 187 -12.52 3.83 -5.33
N THR A 188 -12.74 5.00 -5.91
CA THR A 188 -12.15 5.39 -7.20
C THR A 188 -10.84 6.16 -7.02
N GLN A 189 -10.66 6.82 -5.88
CA GLN A 189 -9.51 7.68 -5.62
C GLN A 189 -9.26 7.88 -4.12
N GLU A 190 -7.99 8.04 -3.77
CA GLU A 190 -7.52 8.59 -2.50
C GLU A 190 -6.52 9.71 -2.79
N SER A 191 -6.57 10.81 -2.03
CA SER A 191 -5.62 11.91 -2.14
C SER A 191 -5.31 12.55 -0.78
N ALA A 192 -4.10 13.07 -0.61
CA ALA A 192 -3.72 13.79 0.61
C ALA A 192 -4.36 15.20 0.73
N ARG A 193 -4.98 15.69 -0.34
CA ARG A 193 -5.59 17.02 -0.45
C ARG A 193 -6.62 17.04 -1.58
N ILE A 194 -7.73 17.74 -1.36
CA ILE A 194 -8.77 17.95 -2.39
C ILE A 194 -8.19 18.78 -3.53
N GLN A 195 -8.37 18.31 -4.77
CA GLN A 195 -8.10 19.12 -5.96
C GLN A 195 -9.40 19.79 -6.45
N PRO A 196 -9.32 20.95 -7.13
CA PRO A 196 -10.50 21.56 -7.73
C PRO A 196 -11.13 20.61 -8.75
N GLY A 197 -12.36 20.15 -8.50
CA GLY A 197 -13.12 19.28 -9.42
C GLY A 197 -13.35 17.83 -8.95
N ASP A 198 -12.84 17.45 -7.77
CA ASP A 198 -13.15 16.17 -7.10
C ASP A 198 -14.58 16.14 -6.50
#